data_AF-A0A2J8XFK2-F1
#
_entry.id   AF-A0A2J8XFK2-F1
#
_cell.length_a   1.000
_cell.length_b   1.000
_cell.length_c   1.000
_cell.angle_alpha   90.00
_cell.angle_beta   90.00
_cell.angle_gamma   90.00
#
_symmetry.space_group_name_H-M   'P 1'
#
loop_
_entity.id
_entity.type
_entity.pdbx_description
1 polymer ?
#
loop_
_entity_poly.entity_id
_entity_poly.type
_entity_poly.pdbx_seq_one_letter_code
_entity_poly.pdbx_strand_id
1 'polypeptide(L)' 'MSAFSEAALEKKLSELSNSQQSVQTLSLWLIHHRKHSRPIVTVWERELRKERVSVWRDKPQGLYEDQNDIQFS' A
#
# COMPACT_ATOMS: atom_id res chain seq x y z
N MET A 1 -10.58 -19.21 7.28
CA MET A 1 -9.74 -18.67 8.37
C MET A 1 -8.28 -18.94 8.01
N SER A 2 -7.56 -17.94 7.50
CA SER A 2 -6.10 -18.05 7.32
C SER A 2 -5.42 -17.45 8.55
N ALA A 3 -4.27 -17.98 8.96
CA ALA A 3 -3.47 -17.32 9.99
C ALA A 3 -2.93 -15.98 9.47
N PHE A 4 -2.68 -15.04 10.39
CA PHE A 4 -1.95 -13.82 10.06
C PHE A 4 -0.46 -14.14 9.92
N SER A 5 0.18 -13.64 8.85
CA SER A 5 1.63 -13.58 8.71
C SER A 5 2.00 -12.37 7.84
N GLU A 6 3.21 -11.83 8.02
CA GLU A 6 3.68 -10.72 7.19
C GLU A 6 3.72 -11.10 5.70
N ALA A 7 4.20 -12.31 5.37
CA ALA A 7 4.22 -12.81 4.00
C ALA A 7 2.83 -12.92 3.36
N ALA A 8 1.80 -13.27 4.14
CA ALA A 8 0.43 -13.29 3.64
C ALA A 8 -0.09 -11.88 3.34
N LEU A 9 0.29 -10.88 4.14
CA LEU A 9 -0.04 -9.49 3.89
C LEU A 9 0.70 -8.94 2.66
N GLU A 10 2.00 -9.21 2.53
CA GLU A 10 2.80 -8.82 1.36
C GLU A 10 2.20 -9.37 0.05
N LYS A 11 1.86 -10.66 0.03
CA LYS A 11 1.21 -11.28 -1.13
C LYS A 11 -0.12 -10.60 -1.45
N LYS A 12 -0.97 -10.35 -0.44
CA LYS A 12 -2.26 -9.67 -0.63
C LYS A 12 -2.11 -8.24 -1.13
N LEU A 13 -1.06 -7.52 -0.70
CA LEU A 13 -0.76 -6.18 -1.20
C LEU A 13 -0.25 -6.21 -2.64
N SER A 14 0.55 -7.22 -3.02
CA SER A 14 1.01 -7.39 -4.42
C SER A 14 -0.12 -7.77 -5.39
N GLU A 15 -1.14 -8.48 -4.90
CA GLU A 15 -2.32 -8.89 -5.68
C GLU A 15 -3.44 -7.83 -5.62
N LEU A 16 -3.25 -6.74 -4.86
CA LEU A 16 -4.25 -5.70 -4.70
C LEU A 16 -4.44 -4.95 -6.03
N SER A 17 -5.69 -4.80 -6.44
CA SER A 17 -6.08 -4.03 -7.62
C SER A 17 -7.07 -2.93 -7.25
N ASN A 18 -7.29 -1.98 -8.16
CA ASN A 18 -8.29 -0.91 -8.00
C ASN A 18 -9.74 -1.39 -8.15
N SER A 19 -9.99 -2.70 -8.20
CA SER A 19 -11.35 -3.23 -8.23
C SER A 19 -11.97 -3.23 -6.83
N GLN A 20 -13.27 -2.92 -6.75
CA GLN A 20 -14.02 -2.91 -5.49
C GLN A 20 -13.89 -4.24 -4.72
N GLN A 21 -13.94 -5.35 -5.43
CA GLN A 21 -13.86 -6.69 -4.84
C GLN A 21 -12.50 -6.97 -4.20
N SER A 22 -11.40 -6.54 -4.85
CA SER A 22 -10.05 -6.71 -4.32
C SER A 22 -9.86 -5.89 -3.04
N VAL A 23 -10.28 -4.61 -3.06
CA VAL A 23 -10.23 -3.72 -1.89
C VAL A 23 -11.10 -4.25 -0.74
N GLN A 24 -12.33 -4.69 -1.02
CA GLN A 24 -13.25 -5.22 -0.02
C GLN A 24 -12.70 -6.49 0.63
N THR A 25 -12.13 -7.40 -0.17
CA THR A 25 -11.55 -8.66 0.32
C THR A 25 -10.39 -8.40 1.28
N LEU A 26 -9.49 -7.48 0.93
CA LEU A 26 -8.39 -7.09 1.81
C LEU A 26 -8.90 -6.41 3.09
N SER A 27 -9.84 -5.47 2.96
CA SER A 27 -10.41 -4.75 4.09
C SER A 27 -11.05 -5.69 5.13
N LEU A 28 -11.83 -6.68 4.67
CA LEU A 28 -12.44 -7.68 5.54
C LEU A 28 -11.39 -8.52 6.28
N TRP A 29 -10.31 -8.90 5.58
CA TRP A 29 -9.20 -9.64 6.15
C TRP A 29 -8.47 -8.83 7.23
N LEU A 30 -8.23 -7.54 7.00
CA LEU A 30 -7.61 -6.64 7.98
C LEU A 30 -8.46 -6.46 9.24
N ILE A 31 -9.79 -6.30 9.09
CA ILE A 31 -10.72 -6.20 10.23
C ILE A 31 -10.69 -7.49 11.06
N HIS A 32 -10.65 -8.65 10.40
CA HIS A 32 -10.55 -9.95 11.07
C HIS A 32 -9.24 -10.07 11.88
N HIS A 33 -8.12 -9.59 11.33
CA HIS A 33 -6.81 -9.64 11.96
C HIS A 33 -6.42 -8.37 12.73
N ARG A 34 -7.40 -7.56 13.16
CA ARG A 34 -7.16 -6.27 13.86
C ARG A 34 -6.24 -6.35 15.09
N LYS A 35 -6.14 -7.50 15.75
CA LYS A 35 -5.21 -7.73 16.87
C LYS A 35 -3.74 -7.56 16.46
N HIS A 36 -3.44 -7.69 15.17
CA HIS A 36 -2.13 -7.51 14.55
C HIS A 36 -2.00 -6.15 13.85
N SER A 37 -2.76 -5.13 14.27
CA SER A 37 -2.76 -3.82 13.62
C SER A 37 -1.38 -3.17 13.53
N ARG A 38 -0.55 -3.30 14.58
CA ARG A 38 0.83 -2.77 14.59
C ARG A 38 1.69 -3.34 13.44
N PRO A 39 1.93 -4.66 13.36
CA PRO A 39 2.72 -5.22 12.26
C PRO A 39 2.06 -5.02 10.88
N ILE A 40 0.72 -5.00 10.80
CA ILE A 40 0.01 -4.67 9.54
C ILE A 40 0.45 -3.32 8.99
N VAL A 41 0.43 -2.26 9.82
CA VAL A 41 0.78 -0.91 9.40
C VAL A 41 2.26 -0.83 9.01
N THR A 42 3.14 -1.47 9.78
CA THR A 42 4.58 -1.50 9.46
C THR A 42 4.88 -2.15 8.11
N VAL A 43 4.25 -3.29 7.81
CA VAL A 43 4.42 -3.96 6.51
C VAL A 43 3.81 -3.13 5.38
N TRP A 44 2.62 -2.56 5.59
CA TRP A 44 1.96 -1.71 4.59
C TRP A 44 2.79 -0.48 4.24
N GLU A 45 3.36 0.22 5.22
CA GLU A 45 4.25 1.36 5.01
C GLU A 45 5.51 0.95 4.23
N ARG A 46 6.10 -0.21 4.58
CA ARG A 46 7.26 -0.76 3.87
C ARG A 46 6.96 -0.99 2.40
N GLU A 47 5.85 -1.64 2.08
CA GLU A 47 5.44 -1.91 0.69
C GLU A 47 5.10 -0.61 -0.06
N LEU A 48 4.38 0.33 0.57
CA LEU A 48 4.12 1.64 -0.04
C LEU A 48 5.39 2.40 -0.38
N ARG A 49 6.42 2.33 0.49
CA ARG A 49 7.68 3.01 0.23
C ARG A 49 8.45 2.36 -0.91
N LYS A 50 8.38 1.04 -1.07
CA LYS A 50 8.97 0.33 -2.23
C LYS A 50 8.31 0.79 -3.54
N GLU A 51 6.98 0.83 -3.57
CA GLU A 51 6.22 1.27 -4.76
C GLU A 51 6.39 2.77 -5.05
N ARG A 52 6.48 3.63 -4.04
CA ARG A 52 6.81 5.04 -4.28
C ARG A 52 8.18 5.17 -4.91
N VAL A 53 9.18 4.43 -4.40
CA VAL A 53 10.54 4.49 -4.95
C VAL A 53 10.60 3.96 -6.38
N SER A 54 9.81 2.93 -6.77
CA SER A 54 9.74 2.49 -8.18
C SER A 54 9.12 3.57 -9.07
N VAL A 55 8.00 4.16 -8.67
CA VAL A 55 7.30 5.21 -9.43
C VAL A 55 8.18 6.45 -9.66
N TRP A 56 9.04 6.83 -8.71
CA TRP A 56 9.95 7.98 -8.87
C TRP A 56 11.27 7.63 -9.56
N ARG A 57 11.72 6.37 -9.49
CA ARG A 57 12.97 5.91 -10.13
C ARG A 57 12.89 5.91 -11.65
N ASP A 58 11.70 5.65 -12.19
CA ASP A 58 11.49 5.52 -13.64
C ASP A 58 11.04 6.83 -14.31
N LYS A 59 10.91 7.94 -13.55
CA LYS A 59 10.57 9.24 -14.13
C LYS A 59 11.79 9.88 -14.81
N PRO A 60 11.71 10.25 -16.10
CA PRO A 60 12.76 11.01 -16.76
C PRO A 60 12.94 12.37 -16.07
N GLN A 61 14.20 12.77 -15.91
CA GLN A 61 14.68 13.87 -15.07
C GLN A 61 14.17 15.28 -15.45
N GLY A 62 13.27 15.41 -16.43
CA GLY A 62 12.76 16.67 -16.99
C GLY A 62 11.30 17.03 -16.68
N LEU A 63 10.64 16.35 -15.75
CA LEU A 63 9.22 16.60 -15.38
C LEU A 63 9.04 16.90 -13.88
N TYR A 64 10.02 17.57 -13.27
CA TYR A 64 10.03 17.96 -11.85
C TYR A 64 9.59 19.42 -11.60
N GLU A 65 8.98 20.08 -12.59
CA GLU A 65 8.24 21.33 -12.34
C GLU A 65 6.78 20.95 -12.09
N ASP A 66 6.39 20.92 -10.83
CA ASP A 66 5.13 21.45 -10.27
C ASP A 66 4.70 20.74 -8.97
N GLN A 67 5.61 20.63 -8.01
CA GLN A 67 5.30 20.06 -6.68
C GLN A 67 5.10 21.15 -5.61
N ASN A 68 4.74 22.37 -6.01
CA ASN A 68 4.41 23.48 -5.10
C ASN A 68 2.95 23.95 -5.18
N ASP A 69 2.08 23.32 -5.98
CA ASP A 69 0.67 23.71 -6.12
C ASP A 69 -0.30 22.84 -5.30
N ILE A 70 0.10 22.45 -4.08
CA ILE A 70 -0.87 22.22 -3.01
C ILE A 70 -0.75 23.40 -2.05
N GLN A 71 -1.15 24.58 -2.53
CA GLN A 71 -1.71 25.60 -1.66
C GLN A 71 -2.92 24.96 -0.98
N PHE A 72 -2.84 24.82 0.34
CA PHE A 72 -3.99 24.50 1.19
C PHE A 72 -5.01 25.62 0.95
N SER A 73 -6.08 25.32 0.21
CA SER A 73 -7.27 26.17 0.12
C SER A 73 -8.34 25.71 1.09
#